data_AF-A0A8B8XP46-F1
#
_entry.id   AF-A0A8B8XP46-F1
#
_cell.length_a   1.000
_cell.length_b   1.000
_cell.length_c   1.000
_cell.angle_alpha   90.00
_cell.angle_beta   90.00
_cell.angle_gamma   90.00
#
_symmetry.space_group_name_H-M   'P 1'
#
loop_
_entity.id
_entity.type
_entity.pdbx_description
1 polymer ?
#
loop_
_entity_poly.entity_id
_entity_poly.type
_entity_poly.pdbx_seq_one_letter_code
_entity_poly.pdbx_strand_id
1 'polypeptide(L)'
;MSAEPDVIRKCTWPVCLVGLFVTGILSLDCSLLDVHLRRVTWQNLSLLSRMSKSFPIECLRESKAFELPQEILSHTQPLTRDIKEAFYEMSRQAFHIFIQDTFKSTWEEKHLRQVQIGLDQQLQYLEQCLEEEEEENEDMREMAEDEWTQSGAPVPQLSNLELRRYFNRIDRFLKDKKYSHCAWEIVRVEIRRCFYFFHKFTALLRRK
;
A
#
# COMPACT_ATOMS: atom_id res chain seq x y z
N MET A 1 19.24 16.37 55.65
CA MET A 1 19.04 17.07 54.36
C MET A 1 18.20 16.16 53.48
N SER A 2 16.88 16.32 53.54
CA SER A 2 15.94 15.54 52.74
C SER A 2 15.70 16.29 51.44
N ALA A 3 15.97 15.64 50.30
CA ALA A 3 15.55 16.14 49.00
C ALA A 3 14.05 15.81 48.82
N GLU A 4 13.23 16.83 48.55
CA GLU A 4 11.81 16.69 48.24
C GLU A 4 11.59 15.85 46.97
N PRO A 5 10.64 14.90 46.96
CA PRO A 5 10.35 14.06 45.79
C PRO A 5 9.43 14.75 44.75
N ASP A 6 9.00 16.00 44.98
CA ASP A 6 7.90 16.61 44.22
C ASP A 6 8.34 17.34 42.92
N VAL A 7 9.65 17.44 42.67
CA VAL A 7 10.19 18.09 41.46
C VAL A 7 10.32 17.12 40.28
N ILE A 8 10.47 15.82 40.56
CA ILE A 8 10.67 14.78 39.53
C ILE A 8 9.36 14.44 38.79
N ARG A 9 8.20 14.77 39.38
CA ARG A 9 6.86 14.47 38.82
C ARG A 9 6.35 15.51 37.82
N LYS A 10 6.97 16.69 37.71
CA LYS A 10 6.45 17.80 36.88
C LYS A 10 7.02 17.87 35.45
N CYS A 11 8.11 17.16 35.16
CA CYS A 11 8.74 17.19 33.83
C CYS A 11 8.50 15.94 32.98
N THR A 12 7.80 14.92 33.49
CA THR A 12 7.51 13.70 32.70
C THR A 12 6.33 13.90 31.75
N TRP A 13 5.30 14.63 32.18
CA TRP A 13 4.13 14.92 31.35
C TRP A 13 4.46 15.78 30.12
N PRO A 14 5.19 16.91 30.21
CA PRO A 14 5.50 17.73 29.05
C PRO A 14 6.39 17.00 28.05
N VAL A 15 7.32 16.17 28.51
CA VAL A 15 8.18 15.35 27.65
C VAL A 15 7.38 14.27 26.94
N CYS A 16 6.41 13.63 27.61
CA CYS A 16 5.47 12.71 26.97
C CYS A 16 4.56 13.42 25.96
N LEU A 17 4.06 14.63 26.27
CA LEU A 17 3.28 15.42 25.33
C LEU A 17 4.10 15.82 24.11
N VAL A 18 5.31 16.36 24.29
CA VAL A 18 6.21 16.71 23.19
C VAL A 18 6.55 15.47 22.36
N GLY A 19 6.78 14.32 23.01
CA GLY A 19 6.96 13.04 22.32
C GLY A 19 5.75 12.65 21.47
N LEU A 20 4.54 12.79 22.00
CA LEU A 20 3.28 12.50 21.30
C LEU A 20 3.00 13.49 20.15
N PHE A 21 3.30 14.77 20.35
CA PHE A 21 3.20 15.79 19.31
C PHE A 21 4.23 15.59 18.19
N VAL A 22 5.48 15.23 18.52
CA VAL A 22 6.51 14.94 17.52
C VAL A 22 6.15 13.67 16.74
N THR A 23 5.61 12.62 17.38
CA THR A 23 5.11 11.44 16.66
C THR A 23 3.89 11.76 15.79
N GLY A 24 3.00 12.65 16.24
CA GLY A 24 1.83 13.10 15.49
C GLY A 24 2.20 13.93 14.26
N ILE A 25 3.12 14.89 14.42
CA ILE A 25 3.62 15.73 13.31
C ILE A 25 4.39 14.88 12.30
N LEU A 26 5.16 13.88 12.74
CA LEU A 26 5.84 12.93 11.85
C LEU A 26 4.89 11.93 11.17
N SER A 27 3.70 11.67 11.73
CA SER A 27 2.65 10.91 11.05
C SER A 27 1.84 11.73 10.05
N LEU A 28 1.94 13.06 10.10
CA LEU A 28 1.24 14.04 9.25
C LEU A 28 2.12 14.60 8.12
N ASP A 29 3.36 14.14 7.96
CA ASP A 29 4.23 14.64 6.91
C ASP A 29 4.41 13.58 5.80
N CYS A 30 3.83 13.85 4.64
CA CYS A 30 3.96 13.03 3.43
C CYS A 30 5.34 13.11 2.77
N SER A 31 6.28 13.90 3.31
CA SER A 31 7.67 13.94 2.87
C SER A 31 8.38 12.58 2.92
N LEU A 32 7.93 11.67 3.79
CA LEU A 32 8.49 10.33 3.94
C LEU A 32 7.73 9.24 3.18
N LEU A 33 6.76 9.60 2.33
CA LEU A 33 5.91 8.63 1.64
C LEU A 33 6.71 7.65 0.75
N ASP A 34 7.69 8.11 -0.04
CA ASP A 34 8.58 7.22 -0.82
C ASP A 34 9.23 6.15 0.07
N VAL A 35 9.78 6.58 1.20
CA VAL A 35 10.50 5.71 2.13
C VAL A 35 9.55 4.67 2.73
N HIS A 36 8.34 5.10 3.11
CA HIS A 36 7.32 4.20 3.63
C HIS A 36 6.87 3.19 2.58
N LEU A 37 6.45 3.64 1.40
CA LEU A 37 5.99 2.77 0.31
C LEU A 37 7.06 1.75 -0.07
N ARG A 38 8.32 2.19 -0.19
CA ARG A 38 9.43 1.31 -0.51
C ARG A 38 9.66 0.26 0.56
N ARG A 39 9.65 0.65 1.84
CA ARG A 39 9.88 -0.23 2.99
C ARG A 39 8.79 -1.29 3.07
N VAL A 40 7.53 -0.88 3.08
CA VAL A 40 6.39 -1.79 3.26
C VAL A 40 6.25 -2.73 2.06
N THR A 41 6.37 -2.21 0.84
CA THR A 41 6.31 -3.04 -0.38
C THR A 41 7.43 -4.08 -0.39
N TRP A 42 8.65 -3.71 0.05
CA TRP A 42 9.75 -4.67 0.17
C TRP A 42 9.51 -5.73 1.26
N GLN A 43 9.00 -5.31 2.42
CA GLN A 43 8.67 -6.23 3.50
C GLN A 43 7.64 -7.26 3.04
N ASN A 44 6.56 -6.82 2.40
CA ASN A 44 5.52 -7.72 1.87
C ASN A 44 6.07 -8.68 0.81
N LEU A 45 6.93 -8.21 -0.10
CA LEU A 45 7.62 -9.06 -1.07
C LEU A 45 8.49 -10.12 -0.39
N SER A 46 9.24 -9.73 0.64
CA SER A 46 10.10 -10.62 1.42
C SER A 46 9.28 -11.68 2.15
N LEU A 47 8.18 -11.28 2.79
CA LEU A 47 7.25 -12.18 3.48
C LEU A 47 6.65 -13.22 2.51
N LEU A 48 6.12 -12.78 1.37
CA LEU A 48 5.58 -13.69 0.33
C LEU A 48 6.62 -14.66 -0.24
N SER A 49 7.89 -14.24 -0.27
CA SER A 49 9.00 -15.12 -0.69
C SER A 49 9.29 -16.21 0.34
N ARG A 50 9.02 -15.96 1.62
CA ARG A 50 9.29 -16.87 2.74
C ARG A 50 8.09 -17.75 3.12
N MET A 51 6.89 -17.40 2.67
CA MET A 51 5.65 -18.15 2.94
C MET A 51 5.65 -19.59 2.40
N SER A 52 6.43 -19.85 1.35
CA SER A 52 6.58 -21.20 0.78
C SER A 52 8.03 -21.40 0.33
N LYS A 53 8.62 -22.55 0.67
CA LYS A 53 10.03 -22.87 0.39
C LYS A 53 10.31 -22.97 -1.11
N SER A 54 9.41 -23.65 -1.84
CA SER A 54 9.53 -23.90 -3.28
C SER A 54 8.14 -23.97 -3.89
N PHE A 55 8.02 -23.52 -5.15
CA PHE A 55 6.77 -23.67 -5.89
C PHE A 55 6.49 -25.15 -6.17
N PRO A 56 5.30 -25.70 -5.82
CA PRO A 56 4.98 -27.10 -6.09
C PRO A 56 4.83 -27.36 -7.59
N ILE A 57 5.57 -28.33 -8.11
CA ILE A 57 5.61 -28.63 -9.56
C ILE A 57 4.24 -29.08 -10.06
N GLU A 58 3.48 -29.78 -9.24
CA GLU A 58 2.10 -30.19 -9.51
C GLU A 58 1.17 -29.01 -9.83
N CYS A 59 1.45 -27.83 -9.27
CA CYS A 59 0.67 -26.62 -9.48
C CYS A 59 0.94 -25.93 -10.83
N LEU A 60 2.00 -26.32 -11.56
CA LEU A 60 2.31 -25.76 -12.87
C LEU A 60 1.18 -25.98 -13.88
N ARG A 61 0.40 -27.07 -13.73
CA ARG A 61 -0.73 -27.38 -14.62
C ARG A 61 -1.86 -26.34 -14.52
N GLU A 62 -1.91 -25.58 -13.44
CA GLU A 62 -2.91 -24.53 -13.23
C GLU A 62 -2.39 -23.13 -13.57
N SER A 63 -1.16 -23.02 -14.09
CA SER A 63 -0.52 -21.73 -14.35
C SER A 63 -1.41 -20.79 -15.17
N LYS A 64 -1.47 -19.54 -14.74
CA LYS A 64 -2.26 -18.49 -15.39
C LYS A 64 -1.41 -17.25 -15.57
N ALA A 65 -1.39 -16.72 -16.77
CA ALA A 65 -0.92 -15.35 -17.01
C ALA A 65 -2.05 -14.39 -16.63
N PHE A 66 -1.80 -13.54 -15.63
CA PHE A 66 -2.78 -12.53 -15.18
C PHE A 66 -2.63 -11.19 -15.87
N GLU A 67 -1.59 -11.03 -16.69
CA GLU A 67 -1.33 -9.81 -17.49
C GLU A 67 -1.26 -8.58 -16.57
N LEU A 68 -0.25 -8.53 -15.70
CA LEU A 68 0.05 -7.33 -14.92
C LEU A 68 0.29 -6.16 -15.90
N PRO A 69 -0.50 -5.06 -15.81
CA PRO A 69 -0.37 -3.92 -16.70
C PRO A 69 0.95 -3.19 -16.42
N GLN A 70 1.94 -3.43 -17.26
CA GLN A 70 3.28 -2.83 -17.12
C GLN A 70 3.30 -1.39 -17.61
N GLU A 71 2.31 -1.01 -18.41
CA GLU A 71 2.11 0.33 -18.96
C GLU A 71 1.88 1.36 -17.85
N ILE A 72 1.17 0.99 -16.79
CA ILE A 72 1.00 1.81 -15.57
C ILE A 72 2.34 2.09 -14.88
N LEU A 73 3.29 1.18 -15.06
CA LEU A 73 4.63 1.23 -14.48
C LEU A 73 5.66 1.82 -15.46
N SER A 74 5.22 2.25 -16.65
CA SER A 74 6.08 2.71 -17.73
C SER A 74 6.31 4.23 -17.68
N HIS A 75 7.45 4.64 -18.24
CA HIS A 75 8.18 5.88 -17.94
C HIS A 75 7.59 7.21 -18.48
N THR A 76 6.35 7.24 -18.97
CA THR A 76 5.68 8.52 -19.26
C THR A 76 5.34 9.18 -17.94
N GLN A 77 6.15 10.18 -17.55
CA GLN A 77 6.08 11.00 -16.33
C GLN A 77 4.65 11.06 -15.76
N PRO A 78 4.26 10.12 -14.88
CA PRO A 78 2.97 10.19 -14.23
C PRO A 78 3.04 11.37 -13.26
N LEU A 79 1.94 12.08 -13.08
CA LEU A 79 1.86 13.05 -11.99
C LEU A 79 2.10 12.29 -10.67
N THR A 80 2.78 12.89 -9.71
CA THR A 80 3.09 12.24 -8.40
C THR A 80 1.84 11.65 -7.76
N ARG A 81 0.70 12.34 -7.92
CA ARG A 81 -0.64 11.89 -7.50
C ARG A 81 -1.03 10.55 -8.13
N ASP A 82 -0.83 10.38 -9.44
CA ASP A 82 -1.14 9.13 -10.17
C ASP A 82 -0.37 7.94 -9.62
N ILE A 83 0.87 8.18 -9.17
CA ILE A 83 1.70 7.15 -8.52
C ILE A 83 1.11 6.80 -7.15
N LYS A 84 0.77 7.79 -6.32
CA LYS A 84 0.14 7.57 -5.01
C LYS A 84 -1.17 6.78 -5.14
N GLU A 85 -2.03 7.18 -6.07
CA GLU A 85 -3.30 6.50 -6.34
C GLU A 85 -3.09 5.06 -6.84
N ALA A 86 -2.11 4.83 -7.72
CA ALA A 86 -1.77 3.48 -8.17
C ALA A 86 -1.28 2.59 -7.02
N PHE A 87 -0.48 3.13 -6.09
CA PHE A 87 -0.09 2.42 -4.87
C PHE A 87 -1.30 2.13 -3.99
N TYR A 88 -2.22 3.08 -3.82
CA TYR A 88 -3.42 2.90 -3.02
C TYR A 88 -4.29 1.78 -3.59
N GLU A 89 -4.57 1.81 -4.89
CA GLU A 89 -5.38 0.78 -5.54
C GLU A 89 -4.71 -0.59 -5.48
N MET A 90 -3.39 -0.67 -5.72
CA MET A 90 -2.64 -1.92 -5.61
C MET A 90 -2.68 -2.50 -4.20
N SER A 91 -2.43 -1.68 -3.16
CA SER A 91 -2.44 -2.13 -1.77
C SER A 91 -3.83 -2.56 -1.34
N ARG A 92 -4.88 -1.84 -1.76
CA ARG A 92 -6.28 -2.13 -1.45
C ARG A 92 -6.71 -3.47 -2.04
N GLN A 93 -6.40 -3.69 -3.31
CA GLN A 93 -6.75 -4.94 -3.99
C GLN A 93 -5.97 -6.14 -3.43
N ALA A 94 -4.68 -5.96 -3.12
CA ALA A 94 -3.87 -6.99 -2.47
C ALA A 94 -4.42 -7.34 -1.08
N PHE A 95 -4.79 -6.33 -0.28
CA PHE A 95 -5.37 -6.53 1.04
C PHE A 95 -6.68 -7.31 0.97
N HIS A 96 -7.55 -6.97 0.03
CA HIS A 96 -8.81 -7.68 -0.20
C HIS A 96 -8.61 -9.17 -0.56
N ILE A 97 -7.53 -9.52 -1.28
CA ILE A 97 -7.20 -10.92 -1.54
C ILE A 97 -6.78 -11.64 -0.25
N PHE A 98 -5.94 -11.02 0.58
CA PHE A 98 -5.36 -11.69 1.74
C PHE A 98 -6.26 -11.76 2.97
N ILE A 99 -7.34 -10.97 3.03
CA ILE A 99 -8.29 -11.01 4.16
C ILE A 99 -9.40 -12.05 3.99
N GLN A 100 -9.48 -12.74 2.85
CA GLN A 100 -10.55 -13.72 2.61
C GLN A 100 -10.41 -14.94 3.55
N ASP A 101 -11.46 -15.26 4.30
CA ASP A 101 -11.53 -16.41 5.22
C ASP A 101 -11.42 -17.79 4.52
N THR A 102 -11.46 -17.80 3.19
CA THR A 102 -11.24 -18.98 2.34
C THR A 102 -9.78 -19.39 2.28
N PHE A 103 -8.88 -18.59 2.84
CA PHE A 103 -7.46 -18.87 2.94
C PHE A 103 -7.21 -20.01 3.94
N LYS A 104 -7.26 -21.25 3.44
CA LYS A 104 -6.84 -22.46 4.16
C LYS A 104 -5.56 -22.99 3.52
N SER A 105 -4.44 -22.31 3.77
CA SER A 105 -3.15 -22.73 3.21
C SER A 105 -2.24 -23.37 4.25
N THR A 106 -1.14 -23.94 3.76
CA THR A 106 0.02 -24.42 4.53
C THR A 106 0.97 -23.29 4.94
N TRP A 107 0.69 -22.03 4.59
CA TRP A 107 1.56 -20.90 4.93
C TRP A 107 1.51 -20.62 6.42
N GLU A 108 2.64 -20.17 6.97
CA GLU A 108 2.68 -19.74 8.36
C GLU A 108 1.77 -18.53 8.56
N GLU A 109 0.74 -18.68 9.41
CA GLU A 109 -0.26 -17.66 9.73
C GLU A 109 0.38 -16.31 10.14
N LYS A 110 1.54 -16.38 10.81
CA LYS A 110 2.33 -15.21 11.19
C LYS A 110 2.74 -14.36 9.99
N HIS A 111 3.20 -14.97 8.90
CA HIS A 111 3.63 -14.22 7.71
C HIS A 111 2.43 -13.58 7.02
N LEU A 112 1.28 -14.26 6.95
CA LEU A 112 0.05 -13.69 6.37
C LEU A 112 -0.40 -12.47 7.16
N ARG A 113 -0.45 -12.60 8.49
CA ARG A 113 -0.81 -11.49 9.39
C ARG A 113 0.12 -10.30 9.21
N GLN A 114 1.42 -10.53 9.04
CA GLN A 114 2.37 -9.43 8.78
C GLN A 114 2.13 -8.75 7.43
N VAL A 115 1.78 -9.51 6.39
CA VAL A 115 1.41 -8.93 5.09
C VAL A 115 0.14 -8.09 5.21
N GLN A 116 -0.88 -8.60 5.90
CA GLN A 116 -2.14 -7.87 6.14
C GLN A 116 -1.89 -6.56 6.89
N ILE A 117 -1.12 -6.60 7.99
CA ILE A 117 -0.75 -5.41 8.77
C ILE A 117 0.03 -4.41 7.90
N GLY A 118 1.01 -4.88 7.13
CA GLY A 118 1.79 -4.00 6.26
C GLY A 118 0.92 -3.30 5.22
N LEU A 119 0.01 -4.03 4.59
CA LEU A 119 -0.92 -3.46 3.60
C LEU A 119 -1.90 -2.46 4.22
N ASP A 120 -2.44 -2.76 5.40
CA ASP A 120 -3.33 -1.86 6.14
C ASP A 120 -2.62 -0.54 6.51
N GLN A 121 -1.39 -0.64 7.03
CA GLN A 121 -0.55 0.53 7.32
C GLN A 121 -0.25 1.36 6.07
N GLN A 122 0.00 0.70 4.94
CA GLN A 122 0.26 1.39 3.68
C GLN A 122 -0.98 2.12 3.17
N LEU A 123 -2.17 1.53 3.34
CA LEU A 123 -3.45 2.14 2.95
C LEU A 123 -3.74 3.39 3.78
N GLN A 124 -3.66 3.29 5.11
CA GLN A 124 -3.90 4.42 6.02
C GLN A 124 -2.99 5.60 5.70
N TYR A 125 -1.70 5.34 5.48
CA TYR A 125 -0.75 6.43 5.19
C TYR A 125 -0.92 7.03 3.79
N LEU A 126 -1.35 6.24 2.80
CA LEU A 126 -1.68 6.75 1.46
C LEU A 126 -2.96 7.57 1.45
N GLU A 127 -4.00 7.12 2.16
CA GLU A 127 -5.29 7.81 2.28
C GLU A 127 -5.08 9.21 2.85
N GLN A 128 -4.43 9.28 4.01
CA GLN A 128 -4.08 10.54 4.64
C GLN A 128 -3.26 11.46 3.70
N CYS A 129 -2.26 10.92 3.00
CA CYS A 129 -1.43 11.70 2.07
C CYS A 129 -2.10 12.10 0.75
N LEU A 130 -3.24 11.52 0.42
CA LEU A 130 -4.07 11.91 -0.72
C LEU A 130 -5.09 12.96 -0.29
N GLU A 131 -5.68 12.82 0.90
CA GLU A 131 -6.58 13.80 1.51
C GLU A 131 -5.87 15.15 1.74
N GLU A 132 -4.65 15.16 2.31
CA GLU A 132 -3.86 16.39 2.50
C GLU A 132 -3.55 17.10 1.16
N GLU A 133 -3.30 16.35 0.08
CA GLU A 133 -3.11 16.95 -1.26
C GLU A 133 -4.42 17.53 -1.82
N GLU A 134 -5.57 16.92 -1.53
CA GLU A 134 -6.87 17.44 -1.97
C GLU A 134 -7.20 18.76 -1.26
N GLU A 135 -7.01 18.82 0.05
CA GLU A 135 -7.21 20.03 0.86
C GLU A 135 -6.30 21.19 0.41
N GLU A 136 -5.00 20.95 0.22
CA GLU A 136 -4.07 21.98 -0.29
C GLU A 136 -4.46 22.52 -1.67
N ASN A 137 -4.99 21.65 -2.54
CA ASN A 137 -5.46 22.04 -3.87
C ASN A 137 -6.79 22.80 -3.83
N GLU A 138 -7.66 22.50 -2.87
CA GLU A 138 -8.91 23.24 -2.62
C GLU A 138 -8.61 24.63 -2.06
N ASP A 139 -7.74 24.76 -1.05
CA ASP A 139 -7.31 26.05 -0.49
C ASP A 139 -6.66 26.94 -1.57
N MET A 140 -5.80 26.37 -2.43
CA MET A 140 -5.21 27.08 -3.56
C MET A 140 -6.24 27.51 -4.61
N ARG A 141 -7.32 26.74 -4.78
CA ARG A 141 -8.42 27.07 -5.69
C ARG A 141 -9.29 28.17 -5.12
N GLU A 142 -9.61 28.13 -3.82
CA GLU A 142 -10.33 29.20 -3.12
C GLU A 142 -9.54 30.53 -3.15
N MET A 143 -8.21 30.48 -3.04
CA MET A 143 -7.35 31.65 -3.24
C MET A 143 -7.26 32.14 -4.70
N ALA A 144 -7.65 31.31 -5.67
CA ALA A 144 -7.63 31.61 -7.10
C ALA A 144 -9.01 31.98 -7.67
N GLU A 145 -10.05 32.13 -6.84
CA GLU A 145 -11.43 32.49 -7.21
C GLU A 145 -11.60 33.95 -7.68
N ASP A 146 -10.71 34.44 -8.55
CA ASP A 146 -11.02 35.53 -9.46
C ASP A 146 -11.13 35.07 -10.93
N GLU A 147 -10.80 33.81 -11.29
CA GLU A 147 -11.03 33.35 -12.67
C GLU A 147 -11.26 31.83 -12.85
N TRP A 148 -12.49 31.51 -13.27
CA TRP A 148 -12.96 30.32 -13.99
C TRP A 148 -13.55 29.13 -13.20
N THR A 149 -14.85 28.91 -13.45
CA THR A 149 -15.68 27.76 -13.05
C THR A 149 -15.41 26.54 -13.94
N GLN A 150 -15.13 25.37 -13.36
CA GLN A 150 -15.55 24.10 -13.97
C GLN A 150 -15.52 22.90 -12.99
N SER A 151 -16.70 22.28 -12.91
CA SER A 151 -17.06 20.99 -12.32
C SER A 151 -16.11 19.84 -12.70
N GLY A 152 -15.93 18.88 -11.78
CA GLY A 152 -15.50 17.53 -12.12
C GLY A 152 -15.47 16.61 -10.91
N ALA A 153 -16.37 15.62 -10.85
CA ALA A 153 -16.22 14.49 -9.93
C ALA A 153 -14.89 13.75 -10.23
N PRO A 154 -14.25 13.09 -9.25
CA PRO A 154 -12.98 12.40 -9.47
C PRO A 154 -13.17 11.30 -10.52
N VAL A 155 -12.65 11.52 -11.73
CA VAL A 155 -12.63 10.49 -12.77
C VAL A 155 -11.59 9.46 -12.34
N PRO A 156 -11.93 8.16 -12.19
CA PRO A 156 -10.94 7.15 -11.89
C PRO A 156 -9.87 7.16 -12.97
N GLN A 157 -8.63 7.42 -12.58
CA GLN A 157 -7.51 7.41 -13.51
C GLN A 157 -7.42 6.07 -14.25
N LEU A 158 -7.02 6.11 -15.53
CA LEU A 158 -6.97 4.93 -16.40
C LEU A 158 -6.13 3.79 -15.80
N SER A 159 -5.06 4.15 -15.07
CA SER A 159 -4.20 3.24 -14.31
C SER A 159 -4.97 2.46 -13.23
N ASN A 160 -5.80 3.13 -12.43
CA ASN A 160 -6.57 2.48 -11.36
C ASN A 160 -7.57 1.46 -11.94
N LEU A 161 -8.18 1.76 -13.08
CA LEU A 161 -9.09 0.84 -13.75
C LEU A 161 -8.38 -0.43 -14.25
N GLU A 162 -7.19 -0.30 -14.78
CA GLU A 162 -6.39 -1.42 -15.26
C GLU A 162 -5.89 -2.30 -14.11
N LEU A 163 -5.45 -1.71 -12.99
CA LEU A 163 -5.13 -2.44 -11.76
C LEU A 163 -6.34 -3.21 -11.25
N ARG A 164 -7.52 -2.59 -11.17
CA ARG A 164 -8.77 -3.26 -10.79
C ARG A 164 -9.08 -4.47 -11.66
N ARG A 165 -8.94 -4.33 -12.98
CA ARG A 165 -9.16 -5.45 -13.93
C ARG A 165 -8.15 -6.57 -13.69
N TYR A 166 -6.89 -6.24 -13.47
CA TYR A 166 -5.83 -7.20 -13.16
C TYR A 166 -6.14 -7.99 -11.88
N PHE A 167 -6.44 -7.31 -10.77
CA PHE A 167 -6.77 -7.99 -9.52
C PHE A 167 -8.10 -8.76 -9.57
N ASN A 168 -9.08 -8.30 -10.35
CA ASN A 168 -10.30 -9.06 -10.60
C ASN A 168 -10.02 -10.38 -11.35
N ARG A 169 -9.05 -10.42 -12.30
CA ARG A 169 -8.63 -11.69 -12.90
C ARG A 169 -8.05 -12.65 -11.86
N ILE A 170 -7.33 -12.14 -10.86
CA ILE A 170 -6.76 -12.92 -9.76
C ILE A 170 -7.88 -13.48 -8.85
N ASP A 171 -8.81 -12.64 -8.41
CA ASP A 171 -9.93 -13.04 -7.56
C ASP A 171 -10.83 -14.08 -8.25
N ARG A 172 -11.14 -13.89 -9.54
CA ARG A 172 -11.88 -14.89 -10.32
C ARG A 172 -11.15 -16.21 -10.42
N PHE A 173 -9.84 -16.19 -10.65
CA PHE A 173 -9.04 -17.40 -10.69
C PHE A 173 -9.09 -18.17 -9.36
N LEU A 174 -8.99 -17.48 -8.22
CA LEU A 174 -9.14 -18.10 -6.90
C LEU A 174 -10.51 -18.79 -6.77
N LYS A 175 -11.58 -18.11 -7.17
CA LYS A 175 -12.96 -18.64 -7.15
C LYS A 175 -13.13 -19.85 -8.06
N ASP A 176 -12.66 -19.76 -9.31
CA ASP A 176 -12.74 -20.83 -10.31
C ASP A 176 -11.99 -22.09 -9.86
N LYS A 177 -10.84 -21.91 -9.20
CA LYS A 177 -10.04 -22.98 -8.61
C LYS A 177 -10.48 -23.38 -7.20
N LYS A 178 -11.61 -22.85 -6.72
CA LYS A 178 -12.19 -23.16 -5.40
C LYS A 178 -11.19 -22.97 -4.25
N TYR A 179 -10.34 -21.96 -4.36
CA TYR A 179 -9.35 -21.62 -3.34
C TYR A 179 -8.39 -22.80 -3.03
N SER A 180 -8.06 -23.62 -4.04
CA SER A 180 -7.14 -24.75 -3.87
C SER A 180 -5.75 -24.28 -3.43
N HIS A 181 -4.97 -25.21 -2.86
CA HIS A 181 -3.56 -24.96 -2.54
C HIS A 181 -2.77 -24.44 -3.75
N CYS A 182 -2.96 -25.04 -4.93
CA CYS A 182 -2.29 -24.60 -6.14
C CYS A 182 -2.73 -23.21 -6.60
N ALA A 183 -4.01 -22.87 -6.44
CA ALA A 183 -4.49 -21.52 -6.74
C ALA A 183 -3.76 -20.48 -5.88
N TRP A 184 -3.67 -20.72 -4.57
CA TRP A 184 -2.96 -19.83 -3.66
C TRP A 184 -1.47 -19.72 -3.95
N GLU A 185 -0.78 -20.82 -4.28
CA GLU A 185 0.64 -20.78 -4.68
C GLU A 185 0.87 -19.96 -5.95
N ILE A 186 -0.04 -20.04 -6.92
CA ILE A 186 0.02 -19.23 -8.14
C ILE A 186 -0.21 -17.75 -7.81
N VAL A 187 -1.22 -17.44 -7.00
CA VAL A 187 -1.53 -16.07 -6.57
C VAL A 187 -0.38 -15.48 -5.76
N ARG A 188 0.24 -16.24 -4.86
CA ARG A 188 1.43 -15.80 -4.11
C ARG A 188 2.54 -15.35 -5.04
N VAL A 189 2.84 -16.15 -6.08
CA VAL A 189 3.88 -15.82 -7.06
C VAL A 189 3.53 -14.56 -7.85
N GLU A 190 2.27 -14.42 -8.27
CA GLU A 190 1.81 -13.25 -9.03
C GLU A 190 1.78 -11.97 -8.18
N ILE A 191 1.29 -12.03 -6.94
CA ILE A 191 1.31 -10.87 -6.04
C ILE A 191 2.75 -10.48 -5.66
N ARG A 192 3.64 -11.47 -5.47
CA ARG A 192 5.07 -11.20 -5.28
C ARG A 192 5.67 -10.47 -6.48
N ARG A 193 5.31 -10.88 -7.71
CA ARG A 193 5.70 -10.19 -8.95
C ARG A 193 5.16 -8.76 -8.96
N CYS A 194 3.90 -8.55 -8.59
CA CYS A 194 3.30 -7.22 -8.46
C CYS A 194 4.10 -6.32 -7.51
N PHE A 195 4.35 -6.75 -6.27
CA PHE A 195 5.15 -5.97 -5.31
C PHE A 195 6.58 -5.71 -5.78
N TYR A 196 7.19 -6.63 -6.54
CA TYR A 196 8.51 -6.40 -7.11
C TYR A 196 8.51 -5.22 -8.08
N PHE A 197 7.48 -5.15 -8.94
CA PHE A 197 7.31 -4.06 -9.87
C PHE A 197 7.02 -2.74 -9.16
N PHE A 198 6.10 -2.73 -8.20
CA PHE A 198 5.80 -1.54 -7.40
C PHE A 198 7.01 -1.08 -6.58
N HIS A 199 7.81 -2.00 -6.04
CA HIS A 199 9.05 -1.64 -5.36
C HIS A 199 10.03 -0.93 -6.30
N LYS A 200 10.16 -1.37 -7.55
CA LYS A 200 10.95 -0.64 -8.56
C LYS A 200 10.32 0.71 -8.91
N PHE A 201 8.99 0.76 -8.97
CA PHE A 201 8.23 1.96 -9.28
C PHE A 201 8.44 3.08 -8.25
N THR A 202 8.69 2.74 -6.96
CA THR A 202 9.05 3.74 -5.94
C THR A 202 10.24 4.63 -6.33
N ALA A 203 11.17 4.13 -7.15
CA ALA A 203 12.30 4.94 -7.62
C ALA A 203 11.88 6.18 -8.44
N LEU A 204 10.66 6.21 -9.00
CA LEU A 204 10.13 7.38 -9.70
C LEU A 204 9.67 8.49 -8.75
N LEU A 205 9.25 8.16 -7.52
CA LEU A 205 8.88 9.14 -6.50
C LEU A 205 10.09 9.93 -5.96
N ARG A 206 11.31 9.43 -6.18
CA ARG A 206 12.56 10.08 -5.74
C ARG A 206 13.06 11.20 -6.65
N ARG A 207 12.56 11.33 -7.87
CA ARG A 207 13.03 12.36 -8.81
C ARG A 207 12.36 13.70 -8.47
N LYS A 208 12.81 14.34 -7.39
CA LYS A 208 12.59 15.74 -7.05
C LYS A 208 13.93 16.42 -6.84
#